data_AF-A0A8T0JWY4-F1
#
_entry.id   AF-A0A8T0JWY4-F1
#
_cell.length_a   1.000
_cell.length_b   1.000
_cell.length_c   1.000
_cell.angle_alpha   90.00
_cell.angle_beta   90.00
_cell.angle_gamma   90.00
#
_symmetry.space_group_name_H-M   'P 1'
#
loop_
_entity.id
_entity.type
_entity.pdbx_description
1 polymer ?
#
loop_
_entity_poly.entity_id
_entity_poly.type
_entity_poly.pdbx_seq_one_letter_code
_entity_poly.pdbx_strand_id
1 'polypeptide(L)'
;MTFCALDLCSTLYSDCCVTWQLLAVLRKGLLTQDVQHDKLVEFCVTIAEHNLDFTMNHMILELLKQDSPSEAKVIGLRALLAIVMSPSSPDIGHYIPKVKAAIESILRSCHKTYSQALVTSSRTTIDAVTKEKSQGYLFRSVLKCIPDLIEEVGRTDKITEIIPQHGISIDSSVREEAVQVLNRIVKYLPHRRFAVMKGMANFILKLPDEFPLLIQTSLGCLLELMRFWRSCLIDDRILLDADATSLGHETERLRKSSIQQSGEAIEFRASEIDAVGLIFLSSVDSQIRHTALELLRCVRALRNDIRDLRIYEQSNLMLKYEAEPIFIIDVLEEHWVSFPW
;
A
#
# COMPACT_ATOMS: atom_id res chain seq x y z
N MET A 1 -1.84 -10.90 40.10
CA MET A 1 -1.23 -12.18 39.68
C MET A 1 -0.33 -11.90 38.48
N THR A 2 0.79 -11.25 38.76
CA THR A 2 1.95 -11.12 37.89
C THR A 2 2.66 -12.46 37.92
N PHE A 3 2.20 -13.39 37.09
CA PHE A 3 2.90 -14.66 36.90
C PHE A 3 4.12 -14.41 36.01
N CYS A 4 5.26 -14.90 36.47
CA CYS A 4 6.58 -14.77 35.87
C CYS A 4 6.61 -15.13 34.37
N ALA A 5 6.45 -14.13 33.49
CA ALA A 5 6.78 -14.29 32.07
C ALA A 5 8.30 -14.27 31.83
N LEU A 6 9.07 -13.68 32.75
CA LEU A 6 10.53 -13.63 32.69
C LEU A 6 11.19 -14.95 33.10
N ASP A 7 10.60 -15.73 34.02
CA ASP A 7 11.16 -17.05 34.42
C ASP A 7 10.92 -18.15 33.36
N LEU A 8 10.01 -17.93 32.40
CA LEU A 8 9.90 -18.82 31.23
C LEU A 8 11.03 -18.60 30.21
N CYS A 9 11.64 -17.41 30.18
CA CYS A 9 12.78 -17.12 29.30
C CYS A 9 14.12 -17.60 29.87
N SER A 10 14.29 -17.61 31.21
CA SER A 10 15.59 -17.93 31.82
C SER A 10 15.85 -19.43 32.02
N THR A 11 14.84 -20.28 31.94
CA THR A 11 14.95 -21.70 32.34
C THR A 11 14.87 -22.69 31.16
N LEU A 12 14.84 -22.22 29.92
CA LEU A 12 14.69 -23.08 28.75
C LEU A 12 15.68 -22.68 27.65
N TYR A 13 16.78 -23.42 27.61
CA TYR A 13 17.52 -23.70 26.38
C TYR A 13 16.58 -24.46 25.42
N SER A 14 15.58 -23.79 24.85
CA SER A 14 14.52 -24.39 24.04
C SER A 14 13.86 -23.35 23.13
N ASP A 15 14.64 -22.72 22.25
CA ASP A 15 14.15 -21.79 21.20
C ASP A 15 13.07 -22.39 20.27
N CYS A 16 12.80 -23.70 20.42
CA CYS A 16 11.83 -24.48 19.66
C CYS A 16 10.49 -24.72 20.41
N CYS A 17 10.28 -24.27 21.66
CA CYS A 17 9.11 -24.73 22.44
C CYS A 17 7.83 -23.92 22.20
N VAL A 18 7.89 -22.59 22.31
CA VAL A 18 6.67 -21.74 22.39
C VAL A 18 5.91 -21.70 21.07
N THR A 19 6.58 -21.42 19.96
CA THR A 19 5.93 -21.36 18.63
C THR A 19 5.43 -22.72 18.18
N TRP A 20 6.16 -23.80 18.47
CA TRP A 20 5.68 -25.16 18.20
C TRP A 20 4.47 -25.55 19.03
N GLN A 21 4.44 -25.19 20.32
CA GLN A 21 3.26 -25.38 21.16
C GLN A 21 2.07 -24.61 20.62
N LEU A 22 2.26 -23.35 20.23
CA LEU A 22 1.21 -22.53 19.60
C LEU A 22 0.71 -23.16 18.30
N LEU A 23 1.62 -23.58 17.40
CA LEU A 23 1.27 -24.28 16.16
C LEU A 23 0.54 -25.59 16.44
N ALA A 24 0.92 -26.34 17.46
CA ALA A 24 0.24 -27.57 17.87
C ALA A 24 -1.18 -27.30 18.39
N VAL A 25 -1.39 -26.20 19.12
CA VAL A 25 -2.71 -25.76 19.59
C VAL A 25 -3.58 -25.32 18.42
N LEU A 26 -3.05 -24.50 17.51
CA LEU A 26 -3.76 -24.03 16.31
C LEU A 26 -4.12 -25.19 15.35
N ARG A 27 -3.22 -26.16 15.16
CA ARG A 27 -3.49 -27.38 14.38
C ARG A 27 -4.61 -28.24 14.98
N LYS A 28 -4.84 -28.16 16.29
CA LYS A 28 -5.97 -28.82 16.96
C LYS A 28 -7.29 -28.04 16.81
N GLY A 29 -7.30 -26.92 16.07
CA GLY A 29 -8.48 -26.07 15.92
C GLY A 29 -8.85 -25.31 17.19
N LEU A 30 -7.91 -25.14 18.11
CA LEU A 30 -8.06 -24.33 19.31
C LEU A 30 -7.63 -22.88 18.98
N LEU A 31 -8.19 -21.89 19.68
CA LEU A 31 -7.94 -20.45 19.46
C LEU A 31 -8.51 -19.87 18.15
N THR A 32 -9.79 -20.10 17.89
CA THR A 32 -10.46 -19.64 16.65
C THR A 32 -11.08 -18.24 16.74
N GLN A 33 -11.12 -17.66 17.93
CA GLN A 33 -11.77 -16.37 18.16
C GLN A 33 -10.82 -15.21 17.91
N ASP A 34 -11.32 -14.14 17.30
CA ASP A 34 -10.50 -12.97 16.96
C ASP A 34 -9.86 -12.31 18.19
N VAL A 35 -10.58 -12.25 19.32
CA VAL A 35 -10.08 -11.75 20.61
C VAL A 35 -8.89 -12.58 21.12
N GLN A 36 -8.82 -13.87 20.79
CA GLN A 36 -7.68 -14.72 21.15
C GLN A 36 -6.48 -14.44 20.24
N HIS A 37 -6.73 -14.21 18.95
CA HIS A 37 -5.68 -13.76 18.03
C HIS A 37 -5.11 -12.41 18.46
N ASP A 38 -5.95 -11.47 18.90
CA ASP A 38 -5.53 -10.14 19.37
C ASP A 38 -4.51 -10.25 20.52
N LYS A 39 -4.78 -11.12 21.50
CA LYS A 39 -3.87 -11.37 22.63
C LYS A 39 -2.55 -11.99 22.20
N LEU A 40 -2.57 -12.89 21.20
CA LEU A 40 -1.34 -13.46 20.66
C LEU A 40 -0.53 -12.45 19.86
N VAL A 41 -1.21 -11.55 19.13
CA VAL A 41 -0.59 -10.43 18.43
C VAL A 41 0.08 -9.49 19.43
N GLU A 42 -0.63 -9.08 20.49
CA GLU A 42 -0.08 -8.26 21.58
C GLU A 42 1.14 -8.92 22.22
N PHE A 43 1.06 -10.23 22.50
CA PHE A 43 2.20 -11.00 23.01
C PHE A 43 3.42 -10.97 22.08
N CYS A 44 3.21 -11.14 20.76
CA CYS A 44 4.31 -11.03 19.79
C CYS A 44 4.92 -9.63 19.78
N VAL A 45 4.10 -8.57 19.86
CA VAL A 45 4.57 -7.18 19.89
C VAL A 45 5.40 -6.93 21.15
N THR A 46 4.93 -7.34 22.33
CA THR A 46 5.68 -7.20 23.58
C THR A 46 7.02 -7.92 23.54
N ILE A 47 7.10 -9.13 22.97
CA ILE A 47 8.41 -9.80 22.82
C ILE A 47 9.30 -9.08 21.81
N ALA A 48 8.74 -8.54 20.73
CA ALA A 48 9.51 -7.79 19.73
C ALA A 48 10.19 -6.54 20.32
N GLU A 49 9.56 -5.89 21.30
CA GLU A 49 10.14 -4.75 22.04
C GLU A 49 11.40 -5.14 22.82
N HIS A 50 11.51 -6.40 23.26
CA HIS A 50 12.66 -6.90 24.03
C HIS A 50 13.68 -7.65 23.17
N ASN A 51 13.23 -8.41 22.18
CA ASN A 51 14.07 -9.21 21.30
C ASN A 51 13.42 -9.38 19.92
N LEU A 52 13.73 -8.43 19.02
CA LEU A 52 13.22 -8.47 17.65
C LEU A 52 13.72 -9.70 16.89
N ASP A 53 14.99 -10.06 17.01
CA ASP A 53 15.56 -11.16 16.21
C ASP A 53 14.90 -12.50 16.54
N PHE A 54 14.71 -12.76 17.83
CA PHE A 54 13.95 -13.92 18.29
C PHE A 54 12.52 -13.89 17.75
N THR A 55 11.81 -12.77 17.91
CA THR A 55 10.42 -12.65 17.46
C THR A 55 10.30 -12.86 15.95
N MET A 56 11.16 -12.24 15.14
CA MET A 56 11.09 -12.34 13.69
C MET A 56 11.42 -13.75 13.20
N ASN A 57 12.53 -14.34 13.65
CA ASN A 57 12.98 -15.64 13.15
C ASN A 57 12.19 -16.81 13.74
N HIS A 58 11.88 -16.77 15.04
CA HIS A 58 11.34 -17.92 15.77
C HIS A 58 9.83 -17.84 16.04
N MET A 59 9.20 -16.68 15.84
CA MET A 59 7.74 -16.54 15.97
C MET A 59 7.09 -16.17 14.63
N ILE A 60 7.38 -14.98 14.10
CA ILE A 60 6.69 -14.43 12.93
C ILE A 60 6.94 -15.30 11.69
N LEU A 61 8.19 -15.53 11.31
CA LEU A 61 8.50 -16.30 10.10
C LEU A 61 8.07 -17.76 10.21
N GLU A 62 8.10 -18.36 11.40
CA GLU A 62 7.58 -19.70 11.67
C GLU A 62 6.04 -19.76 11.49
N LEU A 63 5.29 -18.78 12.02
CA LEU A 63 3.84 -18.69 11.83
C LEU A 63 3.47 -18.48 10.35
N LEU A 64 4.33 -17.82 9.57
CA LEU A 64 4.12 -17.54 8.15
C LEU A 64 4.57 -18.68 7.21
N LYS A 65 5.16 -19.77 7.72
CA LYS A 65 5.58 -20.91 6.89
C LYS A 65 4.42 -21.52 6.10
N GLN A 66 4.75 -22.14 4.96
CA GLN A 66 3.76 -22.70 4.04
C GLN A 66 2.87 -23.78 4.70
N ASP A 67 3.44 -24.62 5.58
CA ASP A 67 2.78 -25.72 6.30
C ASP A 67 2.04 -25.27 7.57
N SER A 68 2.13 -23.99 7.93
CA SER A 68 1.39 -23.41 9.06
C SER A 68 -0.10 -23.27 8.71
N PRO A 69 -1.01 -23.49 9.67
CA PRO A 69 -2.44 -23.32 9.47
C PRO A 69 -2.79 -21.85 9.15
N SER A 70 -3.95 -21.62 8.55
CA SER A 70 -4.39 -20.28 8.14
C SER A 70 -4.48 -19.30 9.31
N GLU A 71 -4.94 -19.78 10.47
CA GLU A 71 -5.02 -19.01 11.72
C GLU A 71 -3.64 -18.57 12.20
N ALA A 72 -2.63 -19.45 12.13
CA ALA A 72 -1.25 -19.11 12.47
C ALA A 72 -0.72 -18.01 11.55
N LYS A 73 -0.93 -18.15 10.24
CA LYS A 73 -0.51 -17.14 9.26
C LYS A 73 -1.21 -15.80 9.50
N VAL A 74 -2.50 -15.81 9.82
CA VAL A 74 -3.24 -14.59 10.19
C VAL A 74 -2.61 -13.91 11.40
N ILE A 75 -2.35 -14.66 12.49
CA ILE A 75 -1.71 -14.12 13.70
C ILE A 75 -0.34 -13.53 13.34
N GLY A 76 0.48 -14.28 12.58
CA GLY A 76 1.80 -13.84 12.14
C GLY A 76 1.76 -12.56 11.30
N LEU A 77 0.83 -12.45 10.35
CA LEU A 77 0.66 -11.25 9.51
C LEU A 77 0.21 -10.04 10.33
N ARG A 78 -0.75 -10.24 11.25
CA ARG A 78 -1.26 -9.18 12.12
C ARG A 78 -0.18 -8.68 13.10
N ALA A 79 0.59 -9.60 13.68
CA ALA A 79 1.71 -9.28 14.56
C ALA A 79 2.82 -8.55 13.80
N LEU A 80 3.19 -9.03 12.61
CA LEU A 80 4.16 -8.37 11.75
C LEU A 80 3.74 -6.93 11.43
N LEU A 81 2.49 -6.73 11.02
CA LEU A 81 1.97 -5.40 10.72
C LEU A 81 1.99 -4.50 11.96
N ALA A 82 1.60 -5.01 13.13
CA ALA A 82 1.64 -4.26 14.38
C ALA A 82 3.07 -3.86 14.80
N ILE A 83 4.05 -4.76 14.63
CA ILE A 83 5.47 -4.49 14.90
C ILE A 83 5.98 -3.37 14.00
N VAL A 84 5.68 -3.42 12.70
CA VAL A 84 6.15 -2.41 11.74
C VAL A 84 5.47 -1.07 11.89
N MET A 85 4.19 -1.06 12.26
CA MET A 85 3.44 0.17 12.50
C MET A 85 3.74 0.82 13.86
N SER A 86 4.52 0.17 14.72
CA SER A 86 4.88 0.72 16.02
C SER A 86 5.80 1.94 15.89
N PRO A 87 5.55 3.05 16.63
CA PRO A 87 6.41 4.23 16.60
C PRO A 87 7.82 3.97 17.16
N SER A 88 7.97 2.92 17.99
CA SER A 88 9.26 2.42 18.50
C SER A 88 9.82 1.26 17.68
N SER A 89 9.35 1.09 16.43
CA SER A 89 9.68 -0.09 15.63
C SER A 89 11.20 -0.28 15.48
N PRO A 90 11.74 -1.42 15.92
CA PRO A 90 13.13 -1.77 15.63
C PRO A 90 13.32 -1.99 14.13
N ASP A 91 14.53 -1.72 13.62
CA ASP A 91 14.85 -1.85 12.19
C ASP A 91 14.67 -3.32 11.72
N ILE A 92 13.59 -3.57 10.97
CA ILE A 92 13.30 -4.89 10.39
C ILE A 92 13.95 -5.10 9.02
N GLY A 93 14.79 -4.17 8.54
CA GLY A 93 15.34 -4.16 7.18
C GLY A 93 15.94 -5.49 6.74
N HIS A 94 16.69 -6.14 7.63
CA HIS A 94 17.34 -7.43 7.38
C HIS A 94 16.35 -8.60 7.19
N TYR A 95 15.11 -8.49 7.67
CA TYR A 95 14.07 -9.50 7.55
C TYR A 95 13.15 -9.27 6.34
N ILE A 96 13.16 -8.07 5.75
CA ILE A 96 12.29 -7.69 4.62
C ILE A 96 12.31 -8.74 3.50
N PRO A 97 13.46 -9.29 3.04
CA PRO A 97 13.45 -10.29 1.97
C PRO A 97 12.69 -11.58 2.32
N LYS A 98 12.81 -12.06 3.57
CA LYS A 98 12.13 -13.27 4.06
C LYS A 98 10.63 -13.01 4.23
N VAL A 99 10.28 -11.87 4.82
CA VAL A 99 8.90 -11.42 4.99
C VAL A 99 8.19 -11.29 3.64
N LYS A 100 8.84 -10.62 2.68
CA LYS A 100 8.41 -10.49 1.29
C LYS A 100 8.12 -11.87 0.67
N ALA A 101 9.06 -12.79 0.75
CA ALA A 101 8.89 -14.13 0.18
C ALA A 101 7.70 -14.88 0.79
N ALA A 102 7.51 -14.75 2.11
CA ALA A 102 6.39 -15.35 2.82
C ALA A 102 5.04 -14.74 2.41
N ILE A 103 4.94 -13.40 2.39
CA ILE A 103 3.72 -12.68 1.97
C ILE A 103 3.37 -13.02 0.52
N GLU A 104 4.34 -13.00 -0.39
CA GLU A 104 4.09 -13.37 -1.78
C GLU A 104 3.63 -14.83 -1.92
N SER A 105 4.19 -15.75 -1.13
CA SER A 105 3.78 -17.15 -1.12
C SER A 105 2.32 -17.31 -0.68
N ILE A 106 1.94 -16.65 0.41
CA ILE A 106 0.57 -16.63 0.93
C ILE A 106 -0.37 -15.98 -0.10
N LEU A 107 0.00 -14.83 -0.65
CA LEU A 107 -0.79 -14.12 -1.65
C LEU A 107 -1.03 -14.97 -2.91
N ARG A 108 0.02 -15.64 -3.42
CA ARG A 108 -0.11 -16.56 -4.56
C ARG A 108 -1.06 -17.72 -4.26
N SER A 109 -0.97 -18.29 -3.06
CA SER A 109 -1.86 -19.37 -2.63
C SER A 109 -3.31 -18.89 -2.54
N CYS A 110 -3.57 -17.77 -1.86
CA CYS A 110 -4.91 -17.19 -1.76
C CYS A 110 -5.46 -16.81 -3.15
N HIS A 111 -4.66 -16.18 -3.99
CA HIS A 111 -5.06 -15.81 -5.35
C HIS A 111 -5.48 -17.02 -6.17
N LYS A 112 -4.71 -18.12 -6.15
CA LYS A 112 -5.03 -19.36 -6.88
C LYS A 112 -6.41 -19.90 -6.50
N THR A 113 -6.78 -19.81 -5.22
CA THR A 113 -8.07 -20.26 -4.72
C THR A 113 -9.19 -19.29 -5.07
N TYR A 114 -9.01 -17.99 -4.78
CA TYR A 114 -10.06 -16.98 -4.92
C TYR A 114 -10.29 -16.49 -6.35
N SER A 115 -9.31 -16.59 -7.25
CA SER A 115 -9.48 -16.21 -8.65
C SER A 115 -10.44 -17.13 -9.42
N GLN A 116 -10.71 -18.33 -8.87
CA GLN A 116 -11.68 -19.28 -9.42
C GLN A 116 -13.09 -19.06 -8.86
N ALA A 117 -13.23 -18.20 -7.84
CA ALA A 117 -14.45 -17.96 -7.08
C ALA A 117 -14.83 -16.48 -7.18
N LEU A 118 -15.10 -16.03 -8.40
CA LEU A 118 -15.55 -14.68 -8.70
C LEU A 118 -17.07 -14.68 -8.94
N VAL A 119 -17.71 -13.53 -8.86
CA VAL A 119 -19.16 -13.37 -9.13
C VAL A 119 -19.52 -13.80 -10.56
N THR A 120 -18.57 -13.80 -11.48
CA THR A 120 -18.71 -14.31 -12.86
C THR A 120 -18.55 -15.83 -12.99
N SER A 121 -18.17 -16.53 -11.93
CA SER A 121 -17.89 -17.98 -11.95
C SER A 121 -19.16 -18.82 -11.85
N SER A 122 -19.10 -20.06 -12.35
CA SER A 122 -20.23 -20.99 -12.24
C SER A 122 -20.52 -21.40 -10.80
N ARG A 123 -21.78 -21.68 -10.48
CA ARG A 123 -22.21 -22.05 -9.12
C ARG A 123 -21.49 -23.29 -8.56
N THR A 124 -21.20 -24.27 -9.41
CA THR A 124 -20.41 -25.46 -9.05
C THR A 124 -18.98 -25.13 -8.62
N THR A 125 -18.36 -24.11 -9.21
CA THR A 125 -17.02 -23.65 -8.82
C THR A 125 -17.04 -22.90 -7.48
N ILE A 126 -18.09 -22.10 -7.26
CA ILE A 126 -18.30 -21.32 -6.02
C ILE A 126 -18.50 -22.22 -4.80
N ASP A 127 -19.30 -23.28 -4.93
CA ASP A 127 -19.60 -24.22 -3.84
C ASP A 127 -18.36 -25.04 -3.40
N ALA A 128 -17.35 -25.17 -4.26
CA ALA A 128 -16.09 -25.83 -3.93
C ALA A 128 -15.17 -24.95 -3.06
N VAL A 129 -15.20 -23.63 -3.26
CA VAL A 129 -14.28 -22.68 -2.60
C VAL A 129 -14.84 -22.14 -1.27
N THR A 130 -16.16 -22.07 -1.10
CA THR A 130 -16.81 -21.45 0.07
C THR A 130 -16.75 -22.26 1.37
N LYS A 131 -16.19 -23.48 1.36
CA LYS A 131 -16.19 -24.38 2.53
C LYS A 131 -15.20 -23.99 3.63
N GLU A 132 -14.22 -23.13 3.35
CA GLU A 132 -13.13 -22.83 4.28
C GLU A 132 -13.06 -21.33 4.64
N LYS A 133 -13.86 -20.91 5.62
CA LYS A 133 -13.96 -19.50 6.06
C LYS A 133 -12.63 -18.87 6.49
N SER A 134 -11.69 -19.67 6.99
CA SER A 134 -10.36 -19.21 7.43
C SER A 134 -9.49 -18.73 6.27
N GLN A 135 -9.70 -19.24 5.05
CA GLN A 135 -8.96 -18.80 3.85
C GLN A 135 -9.31 -17.36 3.46
N GLY A 136 -10.58 -16.97 3.62
CA GLY A 136 -11.02 -15.60 3.34
C GLY A 136 -10.39 -14.62 4.33
N TYR A 137 -10.33 -15.01 5.59
CA TYR A 137 -9.68 -14.20 6.61
C TYR A 137 -8.16 -14.07 6.40
N LEU A 138 -7.50 -15.16 6.03
CA LEU A 138 -6.09 -15.15 5.63
C LEU A 138 -5.87 -14.22 4.45
N PHE A 139 -6.74 -14.27 3.44
CA PHE A 139 -6.59 -13.44 2.26
C PHE A 139 -6.74 -11.95 2.58
N ARG A 140 -7.74 -11.57 3.38
CA ARG A 140 -7.85 -10.19 3.89
C ARG A 140 -6.60 -9.75 4.64
N SER A 141 -6.08 -10.62 5.52
CA SER A 141 -4.93 -10.31 6.35
C SER A 141 -3.67 -10.08 5.52
N VAL A 142 -3.44 -10.87 4.46
CA VAL A 142 -2.28 -10.67 3.58
C VAL A 142 -2.44 -9.42 2.69
N LEU A 143 -3.65 -9.09 2.24
CA LEU A 143 -3.92 -7.84 1.51
C LEU A 143 -3.62 -6.60 2.37
N LYS A 144 -4.01 -6.62 3.65
CA LYS A 144 -3.71 -5.53 4.60
C LYS A 144 -2.22 -5.24 4.72
N CYS A 145 -1.38 -6.26 4.58
CA CYS A 145 0.06 -6.15 4.73
C CYS A 145 0.75 -5.45 3.55
N ILE A 146 0.13 -5.41 2.36
CA ILE A 146 0.81 -4.99 1.12
C ILE A 146 1.34 -3.55 1.17
N PRO A 147 0.55 -2.52 1.54
CA PRO A 147 1.00 -1.12 1.45
C PRO A 147 2.10 -0.80 2.46
N ASP A 148 2.03 -1.40 3.64
CA ASP A 148 2.82 -0.99 4.81
C ASP A 148 4.11 -1.81 4.97
N LEU A 149 4.09 -3.09 4.59
CA LEU A 149 5.23 -3.97 4.82
C LEU A 149 6.17 -4.04 3.62
N ILE A 150 5.77 -3.46 2.48
CA ILE A 150 6.44 -3.77 1.22
C ILE A 150 6.26 -2.72 0.11
N GLU A 151 6.97 -1.61 0.25
CA GLU A 151 7.33 -0.76 -0.90
C GLU A 151 7.99 -1.61 -2.04
N GLU A 152 8.62 -2.75 -1.69
CA GLU A 152 9.36 -3.61 -2.63
C GLU A 152 8.62 -4.84 -3.22
N VAL A 153 7.52 -5.33 -2.64
CA VAL A 153 6.71 -6.43 -3.24
C VAL A 153 5.83 -5.88 -4.36
N GLY A 154 5.53 -4.59 -4.30
CA GLY A 154 4.97 -3.84 -5.40
C GLY A 154 5.89 -3.69 -6.62
N ARG A 155 7.20 -4.00 -6.55
CA ARG A 155 8.10 -3.86 -7.74
C ARG A 155 7.67 -4.73 -8.92
N THR A 156 6.92 -5.79 -8.68
CA THR A 156 6.20 -6.47 -9.75
C THR A 156 4.81 -5.85 -9.90
N ASP A 157 4.56 -5.21 -11.05
CA ASP A 157 3.24 -4.71 -11.49
C ASP A 157 2.12 -5.76 -11.37
N LYS A 158 2.49 -7.03 -11.24
CA LYS A 158 1.62 -8.18 -10.95
C LYS A 158 0.66 -7.94 -9.79
N ILE A 159 1.06 -7.27 -8.71
CA ILE A 159 0.16 -7.09 -7.56
C ILE A 159 -0.97 -6.12 -7.88
N THR A 160 -0.64 -5.02 -8.54
CA THR A 160 -1.65 -4.07 -9.03
C THR A 160 -2.54 -4.68 -10.11
N GLU A 161 -2.12 -5.76 -10.78
CA GLU A 161 -2.97 -6.55 -11.70
C GLU A 161 -3.81 -7.64 -11.02
N ILE A 162 -3.34 -8.21 -9.91
CA ILE A 162 -4.04 -9.27 -9.18
C ILE A 162 -5.17 -8.69 -8.32
N ILE A 163 -4.90 -7.63 -7.55
CA ILE A 163 -5.85 -7.09 -6.57
C ILE A 163 -7.20 -6.70 -7.21
N PRO A 164 -7.26 -5.98 -8.35
CA PRO A 164 -8.53 -5.60 -8.98
C PRO A 164 -9.48 -6.77 -9.24
N GLN A 165 -8.94 -7.94 -9.59
CA GLN A 165 -9.73 -9.15 -9.86
C GLN A 165 -10.54 -9.60 -8.64
N HIS A 166 -10.02 -9.34 -7.44
CA HIS A 166 -10.67 -9.71 -6.18
C HIS A 166 -11.70 -8.68 -5.72
N GLY A 167 -11.81 -7.53 -6.39
CA GLY A 167 -12.93 -6.59 -6.22
C GLY A 167 -14.29 -7.20 -6.59
N ILE A 168 -14.29 -8.33 -7.31
CA ILE A 168 -15.49 -9.10 -7.68
C ILE A 168 -15.51 -10.50 -7.06
N SER A 169 -14.73 -10.73 -6.00
CA SER A 169 -14.75 -11.99 -5.24
C SER A 169 -16.16 -12.31 -4.74
N ILE A 170 -16.53 -13.58 -4.61
CA ILE A 170 -17.79 -13.96 -3.94
C ILE A 170 -17.83 -13.57 -2.46
N ASP A 171 -16.67 -13.51 -1.80
CA ASP A 171 -16.55 -13.15 -0.40
C ASP A 171 -16.55 -11.61 -0.28
N SER A 172 -17.60 -11.05 0.35
CA SER A 172 -17.77 -9.60 0.49
C SER A 172 -16.63 -8.94 1.23
N SER A 173 -16.12 -9.61 2.26
CA SER A 173 -15.06 -9.07 3.09
C SER A 173 -13.71 -9.04 2.34
N VAL A 174 -13.49 -9.98 1.41
CA VAL A 174 -12.35 -9.94 0.48
C VAL A 174 -12.51 -8.82 -0.54
N ARG A 175 -13.72 -8.63 -1.10
CA ARG A 175 -14.00 -7.50 -2.01
C ARG A 175 -13.71 -6.15 -1.36
N GLU A 176 -14.22 -5.94 -0.16
CA GLU A 176 -14.02 -4.71 0.60
C GLU A 176 -12.53 -4.44 0.86
N GLU A 177 -11.79 -5.45 1.32
CA GLU A 177 -10.36 -5.31 1.58
C GLU A 177 -9.55 -5.07 0.28
N ALA A 178 -9.92 -5.71 -0.84
CA ALA A 178 -9.28 -5.47 -2.13
C ALA A 178 -9.43 -3.99 -2.57
N VAL A 179 -10.59 -3.38 -2.35
CA VAL A 179 -10.79 -1.95 -2.62
C VAL A 179 -9.98 -1.09 -1.65
N GLN A 180 -9.96 -1.44 -0.36
CA GLN A 180 -9.21 -0.68 0.64
C GLN A 180 -7.70 -0.70 0.38
N VAL A 181 -7.13 -1.84 0.00
CA VAL A 181 -5.69 -1.93 -0.28
C VAL A 181 -5.30 -1.10 -1.52
N LEU A 182 -6.13 -1.04 -2.58
CA LEU A 182 -5.88 -0.16 -3.72
C LEU A 182 -5.85 1.31 -3.29
N ASN A 183 -6.78 1.73 -2.43
CA ASN A 183 -6.79 3.09 -1.87
C ASN A 183 -5.53 3.36 -1.01
N ARG A 184 -5.13 2.42 -0.15
CA ARG A 184 -3.89 2.56 0.65
C ARG A 184 -2.65 2.67 -0.24
N ILE A 185 -2.55 1.90 -1.32
CA ILE A 185 -1.46 2.02 -2.31
C ILE A 185 -1.49 3.42 -2.95
N VAL A 186 -2.65 3.92 -3.38
CA VAL A 186 -2.76 5.25 -3.97
C VAL A 186 -2.33 6.35 -2.98
N LYS A 187 -2.71 6.22 -1.70
CA LYS A 187 -2.39 7.21 -0.67
C LYS A 187 -0.91 7.20 -0.28
N TYR A 188 -0.36 6.02 0.00
CA TYR A 188 0.94 5.89 0.66
C TYR A 188 2.10 5.56 -0.30
N LEU A 189 1.82 5.13 -1.54
CA LEU A 189 2.85 4.76 -2.53
C LEU A 189 2.70 5.59 -3.83
N PRO A 190 3.15 6.87 -3.85
CA PRO A 190 2.99 7.76 -4.99
C PRO A 190 3.49 7.19 -6.33
N HIS A 191 4.64 6.51 -6.31
CA HIS A 191 5.24 5.85 -7.47
C HIS A 191 4.40 4.68 -8.03
N ARG A 192 3.41 4.16 -7.29
CA ARG A 192 2.52 3.06 -7.70
C ARG A 192 1.15 3.51 -8.17
N ARG A 193 0.81 4.80 -8.05
CA ARG A 193 -0.53 5.31 -8.33
C ARG A 193 -0.99 4.95 -9.75
N PHE A 194 -0.12 5.09 -10.76
CA PHE A 194 -0.47 4.71 -12.13
C PHE A 194 -0.59 3.20 -12.33
N ALA A 195 0.27 2.39 -11.72
CA ALA A 195 0.18 0.94 -11.80
C ALA A 195 -1.18 0.42 -11.27
N VAL A 196 -1.72 1.04 -10.20
CA VAL A 196 -3.08 0.76 -9.70
C VAL A 196 -4.14 1.08 -10.77
N MET A 197 -4.10 2.27 -11.38
CA MET A 197 -5.08 2.65 -12.41
C MET A 197 -5.01 1.71 -13.61
N LYS A 198 -3.79 1.37 -14.06
CA LYS A 198 -3.53 0.46 -15.16
C LYS A 198 -4.03 -0.95 -14.86
N GLY A 199 -3.75 -1.47 -13.67
CA GLY A 199 -4.23 -2.78 -13.25
C GLY A 199 -5.76 -2.87 -13.22
N MET A 200 -6.42 -1.82 -12.72
CA MET A 200 -7.87 -1.73 -12.71
C MET A 200 -8.45 -1.61 -14.14
N ALA A 201 -7.86 -0.77 -14.99
CA ALA A 201 -8.20 -0.67 -16.42
C ALA A 201 -8.09 -2.02 -17.14
N ASN A 202 -6.97 -2.72 -16.98
CA ASN A 202 -6.73 -4.04 -17.56
C ASN A 202 -7.72 -5.09 -17.06
N PHE A 203 -8.13 -5.01 -15.80
CA PHE A 203 -9.17 -5.88 -15.25
C PHE A 203 -10.53 -5.61 -15.89
N ILE A 204 -10.95 -4.34 -15.98
CA ILE A 204 -12.22 -3.95 -16.59
C ILE A 204 -12.31 -4.44 -18.03
N LEU A 205 -11.24 -4.30 -18.82
CA LEU A 205 -11.18 -4.77 -20.21
C LEU A 205 -11.30 -6.29 -20.37
N LYS A 206 -11.12 -7.07 -19.29
CA LYS A 206 -11.26 -8.53 -19.29
C LYS A 206 -12.64 -8.98 -18.81
N LEU A 207 -13.50 -8.07 -18.37
CA LEU A 207 -14.85 -8.42 -17.94
C LEU A 207 -15.71 -8.80 -19.16
N PRO A 208 -16.50 -9.90 -19.09
CA PRO A 208 -17.39 -10.26 -20.17
C PRO A 208 -18.55 -9.26 -20.30
N ASP A 209 -18.93 -8.94 -21.55
CA ASP A 209 -20.01 -7.99 -21.87
C ASP A 209 -21.38 -8.40 -21.31
N GLU A 210 -21.56 -9.69 -20.98
CA GLU A 210 -22.76 -10.24 -20.34
C GLU A 210 -22.99 -9.73 -18.91
N PHE A 211 -22.00 -9.04 -18.30
CA PHE A 211 -22.07 -8.49 -16.94
C PHE A 211 -22.02 -6.95 -16.92
N PRO A 212 -23.01 -6.23 -17.54
CA PRO A 212 -22.96 -4.77 -17.66
C PRO A 212 -22.93 -4.04 -16.31
N LEU A 213 -23.64 -4.55 -15.30
CA LEU A 213 -23.60 -3.98 -13.95
C LEU A 213 -22.21 -4.08 -13.31
N LEU A 214 -21.49 -5.17 -13.58
CA LEU A 214 -20.14 -5.39 -13.06
C LEU A 214 -19.13 -4.47 -13.75
N ILE A 215 -19.27 -4.31 -15.07
CA ILE A 215 -18.50 -3.35 -15.86
C ILE A 215 -18.74 -1.93 -15.33
N GLN A 216 -19.99 -1.53 -15.14
CA GLN A 216 -20.35 -0.21 -14.60
C GLN A 216 -19.73 0.01 -13.22
N THR A 217 -19.88 -0.95 -12.31
CA THR A 217 -19.33 -0.86 -10.94
C THR A 217 -17.81 -0.76 -10.96
N SER A 218 -17.15 -1.55 -11.81
CA SER A 218 -15.68 -1.58 -11.91
C SER A 218 -15.15 -0.28 -12.55
N LEU A 219 -15.81 0.25 -13.58
CA LEU A 219 -15.51 1.58 -14.14
C LEU A 219 -15.69 2.69 -13.11
N GLY A 220 -16.75 2.64 -12.31
CA GLY A 220 -16.96 3.57 -11.20
C GLY A 220 -15.82 3.51 -10.18
N CYS A 221 -15.37 2.30 -9.81
CA CYS A 221 -14.24 2.13 -8.91
C CYS A 221 -12.93 2.71 -9.49
N LEU A 222 -12.65 2.52 -10.79
CA LEU A 222 -11.50 3.18 -11.45
C LEU A 222 -11.62 4.71 -11.39
N LEU A 223 -12.80 5.26 -11.68
CA LEU A 223 -13.06 6.69 -11.60
C LEU A 223 -12.81 7.26 -10.19
N GLU A 224 -13.29 6.57 -9.16
CA GLU A 224 -13.06 6.97 -7.76
C GLU A 224 -11.60 6.89 -7.35
N LEU A 225 -10.87 5.84 -7.76
CA LEU A 225 -9.41 5.77 -7.56
C LEU A 225 -8.68 6.95 -8.22
N MET A 226 -9.08 7.34 -9.43
CA MET A 226 -8.51 8.51 -10.09
C MET A 226 -8.83 9.82 -9.37
N ARG A 227 -10.07 10.01 -8.91
CA ARG A 227 -10.45 11.18 -8.10
C ARG A 227 -9.68 11.23 -6.80
N PHE A 228 -9.46 10.08 -6.17
CA PHE A 228 -8.68 9.97 -4.95
C PHE A 228 -7.20 10.29 -5.19
N TRP A 229 -6.61 9.85 -6.31
CA TRP A 229 -5.27 10.28 -6.70
C TRP A 229 -5.19 11.82 -6.81
N ARG A 230 -6.15 12.46 -7.48
CA ARG A 230 -6.20 13.93 -7.55
C ARG A 230 -6.23 14.58 -6.16
N SER A 231 -7.01 14.04 -5.23
CA SER A 231 -7.00 14.51 -3.83
C SER A 231 -5.62 14.37 -3.18
N CYS A 232 -4.93 13.25 -3.42
CA CYS A 232 -3.59 13.04 -2.88
C CYS A 232 -2.57 14.05 -3.46
N LEU A 233 -2.69 14.43 -4.73
CA LEU A 233 -1.83 15.45 -5.35
C LEU A 233 -1.99 16.83 -4.69
N ILE A 234 -3.20 17.17 -4.24
CA ILE A 234 -3.46 18.40 -3.50
C ILE A 234 -2.78 18.34 -2.12
N ASP A 235 -2.94 17.22 -1.41
CA ASP A 235 -2.29 17.00 -0.11
C ASP A 235 -0.76 17.08 -0.24
N ASP A 236 -0.20 16.44 -1.28
CA ASP A 236 1.25 16.44 -1.56
C ASP A 236 1.76 17.89 -1.75
N ARG A 237 0.99 18.76 -2.42
CA ARG A 237 1.33 20.19 -2.58
C ARG A 237 1.36 20.94 -1.26
N ILE A 238 0.36 20.73 -0.40
CA ILE A 238 0.27 21.39 0.91
C ILE A 238 1.48 21.01 1.79
N LEU A 239 1.92 19.75 1.73
CA LEU A 239 3.09 19.28 2.44
C LEU A 239 4.39 19.94 1.94
N LEU A 240 4.54 20.14 0.63
CA LEU A 240 5.69 20.85 0.06
C LEU A 240 5.78 22.31 0.54
N ASP A 241 4.64 22.99 0.67
CA ASP A 241 4.57 24.39 1.13
C ASP A 241 4.93 24.54 2.62
N ALA A 242 4.52 23.56 3.43
CA ALA A 242 4.83 23.50 4.86
C ALA A 242 6.34 23.23 5.13
N ASP A 243 6.97 22.35 4.34
CA ASP A 243 8.41 22.07 4.45
C ASP A 243 9.26 23.27 3.97
N ALA A 244 8.76 24.10 3.04
CA ALA A 244 9.43 25.34 2.62
C ALA A 244 9.42 26.44 3.71
N THR A 245 8.44 26.41 4.60
CA THR A 245 8.27 27.40 5.68
C THR A 245 8.84 26.95 7.03
N SER A 246 9.12 25.65 7.22
CA SER A 246 9.61 25.08 8.48
C SER A 246 11.10 24.68 8.41
N LEU A 247 11.99 25.67 8.46
CA LEU A 247 13.42 25.45 8.64
C LEU A 247 13.74 25.09 10.11
N GLY A 248 13.31 23.91 10.56
CA GLY A 248 13.75 23.34 11.84
C GLY A 248 12.65 22.72 12.69
N HIS A 249 12.40 21.41 12.52
CA HIS A 249 12.10 20.49 13.62
C HIS A 249 12.18 19.04 13.11
N GLU A 250 13.13 18.26 13.65
CA GLU A 250 13.59 16.96 13.13
C GLU A 250 12.71 15.73 13.51
N THR A 251 11.47 15.88 13.97
CA THR A 251 10.81 14.79 14.73
C THR A 251 9.79 13.93 13.97
N GLU A 252 9.64 14.06 12.65
CA GLU A 252 8.74 13.20 11.84
C GLU A 252 9.47 12.33 10.79
N ARG A 253 10.67 11.87 11.13
CA ARG A 253 11.59 11.20 10.17
C ARG A 253 11.16 9.83 9.64
N LEU A 254 10.15 9.15 10.21
CA LEU A 254 9.78 7.78 9.77
C LEU A 254 8.67 7.71 8.71
N ARG A 255 7.87 8.77 8.53
CA ARG A 255 6.97 8.89 7.36
C ARG A 255 7.59 9.68 6.21
N LYS A 256 8.69 10.38 6.47
CA LYS A 256 9.39 11.22 5.48
C LYS A 256 10.26 10.42 4.50
N SER A 257 10.55 9.14 4.74
CA SER A 257 11.40 8.35 3.82
C SER A 257 10.72 7.95 2.50
N SER A 258 9.39 7.87 2.44
CA SER A 258 8.68 7.54 1.18
C SER A 258 8.41 8.77 0.31
N ILE A 259 8.32 9.96 0.90
CA ILE A 259 8.10 11.22 0.17
C ILE A 259 9.42 11.76 -0.38
N GLN A 260 10.54 11.60 0.34
CA GLN A 260 11.86 12.13 -0.09
C GLN A 260 12.71 11.18 -0.94
N GLN A 261 12.32 9.91 -1.12
CA GLN A 261 13.01 9.02 -2.07
C GLN A 261 12.56 9.20 -3.53
N SER A 262 11.50 9.97 -3.79
CA SER A 262 10.94 10.12 -5.14
C SER A 262 11.57 11.29 -5.91
N GLY A 263 12.84 11.16 -6.28
CA GLY A 263 13.34 11.78 -7.52
C GLY A 263 12.74 11.14 -8.78
N GLU A 264 11.89 10.12 -8.61
CA GLU A 264 11.19 9.42 -9.67
C GLU A 264 10.00 10.25 -10.16
N ALA A 265 10.01 10.60 -11.45
CA ALA A 265 8.96 11.40 -12.06
C ALA A 265 7.60 10.72 -11.89
N ILE A 266 6.56 11.49 -11.53
CA ILE A 266 5.17 11.00 -11.51
C ILE A 266 4.85 10.35 -12.87
N GLU A 267 4.80 9.03 -12.92
CA GLU A 267 4.46 8.31 -14.15
C GLU A 267 2.95 8.38 -14.34
N PHE A 268 2.48 8.97 -15.44
CA PHE A 268 1.07 8.94 -15.81
C PHE A 268 0.92 8.89 -17.33
N ARG A 269 0.38 7.79 -17.85
CA ARG A 269 0.13 7.61 -19.28
C ARG A 269 -1.36 7.75 -19.56
N ALA A 270 -1.79 8.99 -19.77
CA ALA A 270 -3.19 9.32 -20.02
C ALA A 270 -3.84 8.47 -21.13
N SER A 271 -3.08 8.15 -22.19
CA SER A 271 -3.54 7.36 -23.33
C SER A 271 -4.05 5.96 -22.95
N GLU A 272 -3.45 5.30 -21.95
CA GLU A 272 -3.87 3.96 -21.53
C GLU A 272 -5.26 3.99 -20.87
N ILE A 273 -5.55 5.05 -20.12
CA ILE A 273 -6.86 5.21 -19.46
C ILE A 273 -7.89 5.85 -20.40
N ASP A 274 -7.48 6.78 -21.25
CA ASP A 274 -8.32 7.36 -22.30
C ASP A 274 -8.86 6.26 -23.22
N ALA A 275 -8.05 5.26 -23.58
CA ALA A 275 -8.48 4.12 -24.38
C ALA A 275 -9.65 3.36 -23.73
N VAL A 276 -9.60 3.11 -22.42
CA VAL A 276 -10.70 2.48 -21.67
C VAL A 276 -11.96 3.33 -21.73
N GLY A 277 -11.84 4.64 -21.46
CA GLY A 277 -12.98 5.55 -21.55
C GLY A 277 -13.60 5.58 -22.94
N LEU A 278 -12.80 5.62 -24.00
CA LEU A 278 -13.28 5.61 -25.39
C LEU A 278 -13.97 4.30 -25.77
N ILE A 279 -13.46 3.15 -25.32
CA ILE A 279 -14.09 1.84 -25.54
C ILE A 279 -15.49 1.85 -24.90
N PHE A 280 -15.60 2.21 -23.62
CA PHE A 280 -16.88 2.14 -22.91
C PHE A 280 -17.86 3.27 -23.26
N LEU A 281 -17.42 4.36 -23.89
CA LEU A 281 -18.34 5.32 -24.53
C LEU A 281 -19.18 4.68 -25.65
N SER A 282 -18.69 3.61 -26.27
CA SER A 282 -19.43 2.87 -27.31
C SER A 282 -20.41 1.82 -26.75
N SER A 283 -20.49 1.66 -25.42
CA SER A 283 -21.40 0.71 -24.79
C SER A 283 -22.87 1.01 -25.12
N VAL A 284 -23.68 -0.04 -25.26
CA VAL A 284 -25.15 0.08 -25.41
C VAL A 284 -25.82 0.56 -24.12
N ASP A 285 -25.16 0.39 -22.96
CA ASP A 285 -25.69 0.81 -21.67
C ASP A 285 -25.41 2.30 -21.39
N SER A 286 -26.48 3.05 -21.09
CA SER A 286 -26.39 4.49 -20.85
C SER A 286 -25.56 4.89 -19.62
N GLN A 287 -25.58 4.08 -18.56
CA GLN A 287 -24.85 4.35 -17.32
C GLN A 287 -23.36 4.05 -17.48
N ILE A 288 -23.02 3.00 -18.23
CA ILE A 288 -21.64 2.72 -18.62
C ILE A 288 -21.08 3.90 -19.43
N ARG A 289 -21.82 4.38 -20.44
CA ARG A 289 -21.41 5.56 -21.23
C ARG A 289 -21.22 6.80 -20.36
N HIS A 290 -22.15 7.06 -19.44
CA HIS A 290 -22.04 8.20 -18.54
C HIS A 290 -20.78 8.12 -17.65
N THR A 291 -20.52 6.94 -17.08
CA THR A 291 -19.33 6.70 -16.24
C THR A 291 -18.04 6.83 -17.05
N ALA A 292 -18.03 6.33 -18.30
CA ALA A 292 -16.91 6.46 -19.21
C ALA A 292 -16.62 7.93 -19.60
N LEU A 293 -17.66 8.75 -19.78
CA LEU A 293 -17.49 10.19 -20.00
C LEU A 293 -16.86 10.88 -18.79
N GLU A 294 -17.31 10.55 -17.58
CA GLU A 294 -16.73 11.05 -16.33
C GLU A 294 -15.28 10.61 -16.15
N LEU A 295 -14.94 9.37 -16.54
CA LEU A 295 -13.58 8.87 -16.56
C LEU A 295 -12.69 9.73 -17.47
N LEU A 296 -13.10 10.01 -18.72
CA LEU A 296 -12.34 10.85 -19.65
C LEU A 296 -12.17 12.29 -19.15
N ARG A 297 -13.18 12.84 -18.46
CA ARG A 297 -13.06 14.15 -17.80
C ARG A 297 -12.02 14.09 -16.67
N CYS A 298 -12.05 13.04 -15.86
CA CYS A 298 -11.10 12.82 -14.78
C CYS A 298 -9.66 12.64 -15.27
N VAL A 299 -9.44 11.89 -16.37
CA VAL A 299 -8.12 11.74 -17.02
C VAL A 299 -7.54 13.09 -17.41
N ARG A 300 -8.34 13.95 -18.05
CA ARG A 300 -7.91 15.30 -18.44
C ARG A 300 -7.59 16.17 -17.22
N ALA A 301 -8.44 16.12 -16.20
CA ALA A 301 -8.24 16.89 -14.96
C ALA A 301 -6.97 16.44 -14.23
N LEU A 302 -6.78 15.13 -14.03
CA LEU A 302 -5.58 14.58 -13.40
C LEU A 302 -4.30 14.92 -14.18
N ARG A 303 -4.34 14.87 -15.52
CA ARG A 303 -3.21 15.28 -16.35
C ARG A 303 -2.83 16.75 -16.11
N ASN A 304 -3.81 17.63 -15.97
CA ASN A 304 -3.57 19.04 -15.67
C ASN A 304 -3.00 19.19 -14.26
N ASP A 305 -3.59 18.53 -13.25
CA ASP A 305 -3.10 18.58 -11.87
C ASP A 305 -1.63 18.13 -11.77
N ILE A 306 -1.25 17.04 -12.45
CA ILE A 306 0.15 16.55 -12.50
C ILE A 306 1.06 17.55 -13.21
N ARG A 307 0.62 18.15 -14.31
CA ARG A 307 1.40 19.17 -15.03
C ARG A 307 1.63 20.40 -14.16
N ASP A 308 0.59 20.86 -13.49
CA ASP A 308 0.63 22.07 -12.68
C ASP A 308 1.51 21.87 -11.44
N LEU A 309 1.52 20.67 -10.84
CA LEU A 309 2.47 20.28 -9.80
C LEU A 309 3.93 20.29 -10.27
N ARG A 310 4.23 19.75 -11.46
CA ARG A 310 5.60 19.79 -12.00
C ARG A 310 6.10 21.21 -12.22
N ILE A 311 5.23 22.10 -12.70
CA ILE A 311 5.55 23.53 -12.87
C ILE A 311 5.83 24.16 -11.50
N TYR A 312 5.04 23.82 -10.49
CA TYR A 312 5.22 24.29 -9.12
C TYR A 312 6.55 23.86 -8.51
N GLU A 313 6.91 22.57 -8.63
CA GLU A 313 8.19 22.03 -8.17
C GLU A 313 9.38 22.70 -8.85
N GLN A 314 9.31 22.90 -10.18
CA GLN A 314 10.34 23.59 -10.96
C GLN A 314 10.53 25.04 -10.50
N SER A 315 9.44 25.75 -10.21
CA SER A 315 9.46 27.15 -9.77
C SER A 315 10.10 27.28 -8.38
N ASN A 316 9.76 26.39 -7.45
CA ASN A 316 10.37 26.35 -6.12
C ASN A 316 11.86 25.99 -6.16
N LEU A 317 12.29 25.14 -7.10
CA LEU A 317 13.70 24.87 -7.33
C LEU A 317 14.45 26.12 -7.83
N MET A 318 13.89 26.86 -8.78
CA MET A 318 14.50 28.11 -9.25
C MET A 318 14.61 29.16 -8.13
N LEU A 319 13.56 29.35 -7.33
CA LEU A 319 13.58 30.24 -6.17
C LEU A 319 14.61 29.83 -5.10
N LYS A 320 14.89 28.53 -4.96
CA LYS A 320 15.96 28.03 -4.05
C LYS A 320 17.38 28.25 -4.59
N TYR A 321 17.55 28.47 -5.89
CA TYR A 321 18.85 28.74 -6.52
C TYR A 321 19.10 30.21 -6.85
N GLU A 322 18.09 31.10 -6.74
CA GLU A 322 18.29 32.55 -6.75
C GLU A 322 18.72 33.08 -5.38
N ALA A 323 19.93 32.71 -4.97
CA ALA A 323 20.81 33.67 -4.33
C ALA A 323 21.73 34.23 -5.43
N GLU A 324 21.17 35.01 -6.36
CA GLU A 324 22.00 35.77 -7.28
C GLU A 324 22.88 36.73 -6.46
N PRO A 325 24.21 36.75 -6.67
CA PRO A 325 25.06 37.72 -5.99
C PRO A 325 24.65 39.12 -6.45
N ILE A 326 24.16 39.91 -5.52
CA ILE A 326 23.98 41.35 -5.73
C ILE A 326 25.37 41.94 -5.97
N PHE A 327 25.70 42.26 -7.23
CA PHE A 327 26.89 43.04 -7.54
C PHE A 327 26.64 44.48 -7.13
N ILE A 328 27.13 44.86 -5.96
CA ILE A 328 27.23 46.26 -5.54
C ILE A 328 28.36 46.88 -6.35
N ILE A 329 28.02 47.77 -7.28
CA ILE A 329 28.99 48.64 -7.94
C ILE A 329 29.20 49.83 -7.01
N ASP A 330 30.32 49.84 -6.28
CA ASP A 330 30.77 51.04 -5.58
C ASP A 330 31.15 52.09 -6.64
N VAL A 331 30.28 53.08 -6.82
CA VAL A 331 30.61 54.30 -7.57
C VAL A 331 31.48 55.15 -6.65
N LEU A 332 32.80 55.04 -6.82
CA LEU A 332 33.73 56.01 -6.26
C LEU A 332 33.48 57.36 -6.93
N GLU A 333 32.87 58.31 -6.21
CA GLU A 333 32.86 59.72 -6.59
C GLU A 333 34.31 60.24 -6.56
N GLU A 334 34.91 60.44 -7.74
CA GLU A 334 36.14 61.20 -7.87
C GLU A 334 35.90 62.65 -7.40
N HIS A 335 36.43 62.98 -6.22
CA HIS A 335 36.51 64.36 -5.76
C HIS A 335 37.50 65.13 -6.64
N TRP A 336 36.96 65.99 -7.50
CA TRP A 336 37.70 67.05 -8.18
C TRP A 336 38.26 68.03 -7.15
N VAL A 337 39.54 67.89 -6.82
CA VAL A 337 40.27 68.91 -6.05
C VAL A 337 40.78 69.96 -7.04
N SER A 338 40.11 71.12 -7.06
CA SER A 338 40.55 72.31 -7.77
C SER A 338 41.52 73.14 -6.90
N PHE A 339 42.78 73.22 -7.33
CA PHE A 339 43.84 74.27 -7.22
C PHE A 339 43.93 75.23 -6.00
N PRO A 340 45.15 75.68 -5.66
CA PRO A 340 45.51 77.04 -6.09
C PRO A 340 46.98 77.27 -6.50
N TRP A 341 47.13 78.09 -7.57
CA TRP A 341 48.32 78.71 -8.20
C TRP A 341 49.23 77.84 -9.09
#